data_AF-A0A401GZJ1-F1
#
_entry.id   AF-A0A401GZJ1-F1
#
_cell.length_a   1.000
_cell.length_b   1.000
_cell.length_c   1.000
_cell.angle_alpha   90.00
_cell.angle_beta   90.00
_cell.angle_gamma   90.00
#
_symmetry.space_group_name_H-M   'P 1'
#
loop_
_entity.id
_entity.type
_entity.pdbx_description
1 polymer ?
#
loop_
_entity_poly.entity_id
_entity_poly.type
_entity_poly.pdbx_seq_one_letter_code
_entity_poly.pdbx_strand_id
1 'polypeptide(L)'
;MWNTGPHKQWNYHSPYPKSKKTVRERRPRLFRHVRMPNQASASPGLPSDRAPIFTAFPASPSHPKTNFNDPSTPTPKPIYITPRKVNRPGPVPKTDGPSLFPKSVFNEPPATPHTPVGPSPTAIYFAKKEPMFATPPAIPFPFPRTMRTKQQPPAANPLAGTARPRTGPQRVREQERDARRLRRGVVHHRNPIVVQAEAAANVNALLEANPLAQQMLAAGALDKEDRMLLQQLSHLTIQKAIRSQVDAGREEVERAAADMRGHVEKIEKHDKQAQVLWEEAARRAEEEKARLAKEEMIRRAEEEKAEREELLRQATPVWAEIPLFKLQYAQLERERTELMEAELRRKAEADEKQRRERERVEEMLKDIRRRRQEDEENKRLQRERREWEHQEHLRFMREQAERLAHLRKEMDQRQRDQEALRWQEAEAQRQKEAARQRQEETRRRLLEEAQRQKDAARRHQEEIRRRGEEAKAKEGGRAANAFKLYEERWAMLKQQDFKMNGPIRFFEMPWPVFVPIVSPADVTEERVREFLFHPLRSSGKTRKETLNSDFLKWHPDKFSVQLPKILEAERSKVAETAEIVARILINIKTEEDNHGC
;
A
#
# COMPACT_ATOMS: atom_id res chain seq x y z
N MET A 1 -30.49 33.59 69.15
CA MET A 1 -30.22 32.17 68.83
C MET A 1 -29.44 32.16 67.51
N TRP A 2 -28.12 32.37 67.48
CA TRP A 2 -27.03 31.44 67.82
C TRP A 2 -27.28 30.03 67.25
N ASN A 3 -26.58 29.59 66.20
CA ASN A 3 -25.21 29.07 66.32
C ASN A 3 -24.60 28.72 64.95
N THR A 4 -23.45 29.32 64.67
CA THR A 4 -22.49 28.97 63.62
C THR A 4 -21.56 27.87 64.15
N GLY A 5 -21.51 26.73 63.47
CA GLY A 5 -20.62 25.61 63.80
C GLY A 5 -19.40 25.54 62.85
N PRO A 6 -18.18 25.31 63.34
CA PRO A 6 -16.96 25.37 62.53
C PRO A 6 -16.62 24.02 61.88
N HIS A 7 -16.32 24.05 60.57
CA HIS A 7 -15.73 22.92 59.85
C HIS A 7 -14.26 22.75 60.25
N LYS A 8 -13.96 21.72 61.05
CA LYS A 8 -12.60 21.29 61.39
C LYS A 8 -11.93 20.67 60.15
N GLN A 9 -10.85 21.30 59.69
CA GLN A 9 -9.92 20.71 58.73
C GLN A 9 -9.13 19.59 59.43
N TRP A 10 -9.26 18.37 58.92
CA TRP A 10 -8.44 17.23 59.33
C TRP A 10 -7.16 17.21 58.50
N ASN A 11 -6.02 17.40 59.18
CA ASN A 11 -4.70 17.08 58.69
C ASN A 11 -4.56 15.55 58.60
N TYR A 12 -4.60 14.99 57.40
CA TYR A 12 -4.07 13.65 57.13
C TYR A 12 -2.72 13.77 56.42
N HIS A 13 -1.65 13.65 57.21
CA HIS A 13 -0.34 13.26 56.69
C HIS A 13 -0.38 11.77 56.33
N SER A 14 -0.36 11.47 55.03
CA SER A 14 0.00 10.15 54.52
C SER A 14 1.34 10.26 53.77
N PRO A 15 2.36 9.45 54.10
CA PRO A 15 3.67 9.55 53.49
C PRO A 15 3.68 8.86 52.12
N TYR A 16 3.89 9.64 51.05
CA TYR A 16 4.20 9.08 49.74
C TYR A 16 5.62 8.49 49.71
N PRO A 17 5.80 7.27 49.18
CA PRO A 17 7.13 6.70 48.94
C PRO A 17 7.81 7.38 47.75
N LYS A 18 9.11 7.62 47.93
CA LYS A 18 10.04 8.27 47.01
C LYS A 18 10.02 7.60 45.62
N SER A 19 9.75 8.38 44.58
CA SER A 19 9.90 7.99 43.18
C SER A 19 11.38 7.72 42.86
N LYS A 20 11.68 6.48 42.46
CA LYS A 20 12.98 6.13 41.87
C LYS A 20 13.04 6.67 40.45
N LYS A 21 14.16 7.32 40.14
CA LYS A 21 14.55 7.84 38.83
C LYS A 21 14.32 6.79 37.73
N THR A 22 13.45 7.12 36.77
CA THR A 22 13.31 6.42 35.50
C THR A 22 14.59 6.57 34.68
N VAL A 23 15.29 5.46 34.48
CA VAL A 23 16.29 5.29 33.43
C VAL A 23 15.54 5.30 32.09
N ARG A 24 15.98 6.16 31.16
CA ARG A 24 15.54 6.16 29.76
C ARG A 24 15.89 4.84 29.11
N GLU A 25 14.93 3.92 29.03
CA GLU A 25 15.00 2.77 28.15
C GLU A 25 14.75 3.20 26.70
N ARG A 26 15.72 2.87 25.85
CA ARG A 26 15.66 3.06 24.40
C ARG A 26 14.65 2.07 23.82
N ARG A 27 13.64 2.60 23.12
CA ARG A 27 12.74 1.82 22.25
C ARG A 27 13.55 1.04 21.20
N PRO A 28 13.34 -0.28 21.00
CA PRO A 28 13.76 -0.94 19.78
C PRO A 28 12.79 -0.61 18.64
N ARG A 29 13.35 -0.29 17.47
CA ARG A 29 12.63 -0.11 16.21
C ARG A 29 12.06 -1.47 15.78
N LEU A 30 10.74 -1.53 15.59
CA LEU A 30 10.05 -2.65 14.97
C LEU A 30 10.44 -2.74 13.49
N PHE A 31 11.13 -3.81 13.11
CA PHE A 31 11.15 -4.28 11.73
C PHE A 31 9.82 -5.02 11.47
N ARG A 32 8.99 -4.46 10.59
CA ARG A 32 7.85 -5.16 9.98
C ARG A 32 8.43 -6.23 9.04
N HIS A 33 8.34 -7.50 9.41
CA HIS A 33 8.39 -8.59 8.44
C HIS A 33 6.97 -8.82 7.91
N VAL A 34 6.76 -8.43 6.64
CA VAL A 34 5.61 -8.86 5.84
C VAL A 34 5.89 -10.30 5.42
N ARG A 35 5.17 -11.26 6.01
CA ARG A 35 5.06 -12.62 5.47
C ARG A 35 3.78 -12.68 4.65
N MET A 36 3.91 -12.90 3.34
CA MET A 36 2.81 -13.27 2.46
C MET A 36 2.35 -14.71 2.79
N PRO A 37 1.05 -15.01 2.75
CA PRO A 37 0.55 -16.38 2.92
C PRO A 37 0.63 -17.16 1.60
N ASN A 38 1.17 -18.39 1.66
CA ASN A 38 1.02 -19.40 0.63
C ASN A 38 -0.42 -19.93 0.66
N GLN A 39 -1.13 -19.81 -0.45
CA GLN A 39 -2.41 -20.48 -0.67
C GLN A 39 -2.15 -21.93 -1.09
N ALA A 40 -2.60 -22.88 -0.28
CA ALA A 40 -2.87 -24.24 -0.68
C ALA A 40 -4.34 -24.50 -0.36
N SER A 41 -5.16 -24.50 -1.39
CA SER A 41 -6.59 -24.80 -1.36
C SER A 41 -6.79 -26.32 -1.27
N ALA A 42 -7.29 -26.80 -0.14
CA ALA A 42 -7.94 -28.11 -0.04
C ALA A 42 -9.43 -27.86 0.25
N SER A 43 -10.29 -28.24 -0.70
CA SER A 43 -11.75 -28.18 -0.59
C SER A 43 -12.28 -29.29 0.32
N PRO A 44 -13.24 -29.03 1.22
CA PRO A 44 -14.03 -30.07 1.83
C PRO A 44 -15.34 -30.29 1.06
N GLY A 45 -15.68 -31.56 0.87
CA GLY A 45 -16.85 -32.03 0.14
C GLY A 45 -18.17 -31.81 0.89
N LEU A 46 -19.24 -31.75 0.10
CA LEU A 46 -20.63 -31.90 0.54
C LEU A 46 -21.15 -33.26 0.06
N PRO A 47 -22.07 -33.90 0.80
CA PRO A 47 -22.72 -35.13 0.38
C PRO A 47 -23.94 -34.81 -0.49
N SER A 48 -24.08 -35.52 -1.61
CA SER A 48 -25.33 -35.56 -2.39
C SER A 48 -25.85 -36.99 -2.37
N ASP A 49 -27.02 -37.13 -1.77
CA ASP A 49 -27.81 -38.35 -1.76
C ASP A 49 -28.52 -38.55 -3.11
N ARG A 50 -28.73 -39.84 -3.42
CA ARG A 50 -29.78 -40.45 -4.26
C ARG A 50 -29.72 -40.33 -5.80
N ALA A 51 -29.31 -41.46 -6.38
CA ALA A 51 -29.74 -42.00 -7.68
C ALA A 51 -31.26 -42.35 -7.69
N PRO A 52 -31.93 -42.73 -8.80
CA PRO A 52 -31.48 -43.78 -9.74
C PRO A 52 -31.83 -43.57 -11.24
N ILE A 53 -31.29 -44.48 -12.09
CA ILE A 53 -31.94 -45.19 -13.24
C ILE A 53 -31.00 -45.33 -14.46
N PHE A 54 -30.71 -46.61 -14.81
CA PHE A 54 -30.43 -47.23 -16.14
C PHE A 54 -29.32 -46.59 -17.04
N THR A 55 -28.44 -47.27 -17.79
CA THR A 55 -28.37 -48.63 -18.36
C THR A 55 -26.98 -48.84 -19.01
N ALA A 56 -26.53 -50.10 -19.05
CA ALA A 56 -25.80 -50.78 -20.12
C ALA A 56 -24.45 -50.23 -20.70
N PHE A 57 -23.42 -51.07 -20.53
CA PHE A 57 -22.24 -51.35 -21.39
C PHE A 57 -22.57 -51.51 -22.91
N PRO A 58 -21.58 -51.78 -23.82
CA PRO A 58 -20.10 -51.74 -23.73
C PRO A 58 -19.42 -51.05 -24.96
N ALA A 59 -18.08 -50.84 -24.90
CA ALA A 59 -17.11 -51.31 -25.91
C ALA A 59 -15.74 -50.60 -25.82
N SER A 60 -14.70 -51.39 -25.53
CA SER A 60 -13.31 -51.22 -26.00
C SER A 60 -13.21 -51.61 -27.49
N PRO A 61 -12.07 -51.48 -28.24
CA PRO A 61 -10.67 -51.49 -27.78
C PRO A 61 -9.68 -50.56 -28.54
N SER A 62 -8.45 -50.41 -28.04
CA SER A 62 -7.17 -50.73 -28.73
C SER A 62 -5.98 -49.91 -28.22
N HIS A 63 -4.92 -50.63 -27.85
CA HIS A 63 -3.55 -50.15 -27.59
C HIS A 63 -2.81 -49.87 -28.92
N PRO A 64 -1.61 -49.24 -28.91
CA PRO A 64 -0.38 -49.99 -28.62
C PRO A 64 0.57 -49.31 -27.62
N LYS A 65 1.32 -50.16 -26.93
CA LYS A 65 2.48 -49.87 -26.08
C LYS A 65 3.72 -49.70 -26.97
N THR A 66 4.61 -48.78 -26.61
CA THR A 66 6.05 -48.90 -26.93
C THR A 66 6.87 -48.53 -25.71
N ASN A 67 7.37 -49.57 -25.04
CA ASN A 67 8.54 -49.53 -24.18
C ASN A 67 9.78 -49.55 -25.10
N PHE A 68 10.74 -48.65 -24.87
CA PHE A 68 12.12 -48.85 -25.32
C PHE A 68 13.06 -48.26 -24.27
N ASN A 69 13.64 -49.16 -23.46
CA ASN A 69 14.90 -48.94 -22.76
C ASN A 69 15.99 -49.53 -23.68
N ASP A 70 17.02 -48.76 -24.03
CA ASP A 70 18.39 -49.12 -23.65
C ASP A 70 19.41 -47.99 -23.95
N PRO A 71 20.59 -48.00 -23.27
CA PRO A 71 21.47 -46.85 -23.09
C PRO A 71 22.74 -46.90 -23.94
N SER A 72 23.25 -45.74 -24.34
CA SER A 72 24.68 -45.52 -24.63
C SER A 72 25.00 -44.04 -24.84
N THR A 73 25.77 -43.45 -23.90
CA THR A 73 26.94 -42.54 -24.03
C THR A 73 27.10 -41.57 -25.23
N PRO A 74 27.91 -40.48 -25.14
CA PRO A 74 28.71 -39.97 -24.03
C PRO A 74 28.54 -38.45 -23.72
N THR A 75 29.11 -38.07 -22.57
CA THR A 75 29.24 -36.73 -22.00
C THR A 75 30.05 -35.75 -22.88
N PRO A 76 29.65 -34.46 -22.96
CA PRO A 76 30.55 -33.40 -23.41
C PRO A 76 31.28 -32.75 -22.23
N LYS A 77 32.60 -32.60 -22.38
CA LYS A 77 33.53 -31.95 -21.46
C LYS A 77 33.23 -30.44 -21.31
N PRO A 78 33.35 -29.84 -20.12
CA PRO A 78 33.27 -28.39 -19.97
C PRO A 78 34.58 -27.73 -20.43
N ILE A 79 34.48 -26.81 -21.39
CA ILE A 79 35.55 -25.93 -21.83
C ILE A 79 35.72 -24.83 -20.76
N TYR A 80 36.88 -24.82 -20.08
CA TYR A 80 37.30 -23.72 -19.24
C TYR A 80 37.77 -22.55 -20.12
N ILE A 81 37.00 -21.47 -20.16
CA ILE A 81 37.44 -20.18 -20.68
C ILE A 81 37.89 -19.32 -19.50
N THR A 82 39.20 -19.11 -19.38
CA THR A 82 39.81 -18.15 -18.47
C THR A 82 39.52 -16.71 -18.92
N PRO A 83 39.04 -15.80 -18.07
CA PRO A 83 38.96 -14.39 -18.43
C PRO A 83 40.34 -13.73 -18.39
N ARG A 84 40.75 -13.23 -19.56
CA ARG A 84 41.94 -12.46 -19.85
C ARG A 84 41.85 -11.08 -19.16
N LYS A 85 42.87 -10.73 -18.35
CA LYS A 85 43.06 -9.38 -17.78
C LYS A 85 43.15 -8.35 -18.92
N VAL A 86 42.28 -7.34 -18.92
CA VAL A 86 42.41 -6.17 -19.78
C VAL A 86 42.86 -4.98 -18.93
N ASN A 87 43.91 -4.35 -19.45
CA ASN A 87 44.66 -3.26 -18.86
C ASN A 87 43.83 -1.99 -18.66
N ARG A 88 44.09 -1.30 -17.54
CA ARG A 88 43.80 0.12 -17.34
C ARG A 88 44.54 0.96 -18.39
N PRO A 89 43.92 2.00 -18.98
CA PRO A 89 44.63 3.17 -19.44
C PRO A 89 44.69 4.24 -18.35
N GLY A 90 45.88 4.85 -18.23
CA GLY A 90 46.19 5.95 -17.32
C GLY A 90 45.63 7.31 -17.77
N PRO A 91 45.99 8.39 -17.06
CA PRO A 91 45.26 9.67 -17.07
C PRO A 91 45.97 10.76 -17.87
N VAL A 92 45.22 11.59 -18.61
CA VAL A 92 45.66 12.92 -19.12
C VAL A 92 44.46 13.70 -19.69
N PRO A 93 44.53 15.02 -19.93
CA PRO A 93 44.94 16.13 -19.05
C PRO A 93 43.86 17.23 -18.96
N LYS A 94 44.13 18.25 -18.13
CA LYS A 94 43.45 19.55 -18.12
C LYS A 94 43.86 20.39 -19.33
N THR A 95 42.92 21.11 -19.92
CA THR A 95 43.19 22.24 -20.83
C THR A 95 42.23 23.39 -20.55
N ASP A 96 42.83 24.58 -20.46
CA ASP A 96 42.23 25.87 -20.17
C ASP A 96 41.63 26.55 -21.42
N GLY A 97 40.49 27.23 -21.21
CA GLY A 97 40.03 28.46 -21.92
C GLY A 97 39.39 28.33 -23.32
N PRO A 98 38.77 29.41 -23.85
CA PRO A 98 38.37 30.68 -23.23
C PRO A 98 36.87 31.03 -23.36
N SER A 99 36.45 31.95 -22.50
CA SER A 99 35.17 32.67 -22.49
C SER A 99 35.14 33.74 -23.59
N LEU A 100 34.06 33.78 -24.38
CA LEU A 100 33.65 34.90 -25.22
C LEU A 100 32.13 35.09 -25.11
N PHE A 101 31.72 36.24 -24.57
CA PHE A 101 30.34 36.77 -24.59
C PHE A 101 29.94 37.20 -26.04
N PRO A 102 28.64 37.42 -26.33
CA PRO A 102 28.08 38.77 -26.17
C PRO A 102 26.66 38.84 -25.60
N LYS A 103 26.32 40.07 -25.19
CA LYS A 103 25.11 40.58 -24.54
C LYS A 103 23.90 40.73 -25.49
N SER A 104 22.76 41.11 -24.87
CA SER A 104 21.58 41.81 -25.43
C SER A 104 20.44 40.85 -25.85
N VAL A 105 19.14 41.09 -25.71
CA VAL A 105 18.31 42.31 -25.57
C VAL A 105 16.85 41.86 -25.24
N PHE A 106 16.09 42.71 -24.53
CA PHE A 106 14.61 42.84 -24.48
C PHE A 106 13.67 41.61 -24.51
N ASN A 107 12.79 41.50 -23.50
CA ASN A 107 11.39 41.95 -23.66
C ASN A 107 10.62 41.93 -22.31
N GLU A 108 9.94 43.04 -22.03
CA GLU A 108 8.92 43.22 -20.99
C GLU A 108 7.66 42.38 -21.28
N PRO A 109 6.78 42.23 -20.28
CA PRO A 109 5.39 42.59 -20.53
C PRO A 109 4.76 43.48 -19.44
N PRO A 110 3.61 44.12 -19.73
CA PRO A 110 3.25 45.42 -19.18
C PRO A 110 2.40 45.41 -17.90
N ALA A 111 2.45 46.57 -17.25
CA ALA A 111 1.49 47.20 -16.31
C ALA A 111 0.02 47.08 -16.81
N THR A 112 -1.09 47.18 -16.07
CA THR A 112 -1.57 47.79 -14.79
C THR A 112 -3.08 47.41 -14.69
N PRO A 113 -4.00 47.91 -13.80
CA PRO A 113 -3.89 48.93 -12.73
C PRO A 113 -4.56 48.59 -11.36
N HIS A 114 -4.16 49.40 -10.36
CA HIS A 114 -4.87 50.01 -9.21
C HIS A 114 -6.37 49.65 -8.99
N THR A 115 -6.92 49.50 -7.77
CA THR A 115 -6.99 50.39 -6.57
C THR A 115 -7.90 49.68 -5.48
N PRO A 116 -8.31 50.26 -4.33
CA PRO A 116 -7.60 50.69 -3.12
C PRO A 116 -8.14 50.09 -1.78
N VAL A 117 -7.34 50.25 -0.70
CA VAL A 117 -7.70 50.61 0.71
C VAL A 117 -8.85 49.88 1.45
N GLY A 118 -8.51 49.23 2.58
CA GLY A 118 -9.44 48.97 3.70
C GLY A 118 -8.87 48.01 4.77
N PRO A 119 -9.13 48.22 6.09
CA PRO A 119 -8.16 47.93 7.14
C PRO A 119 -8.24 46.54 7.82
N SER A 120 -7.11 46.20 8.45
CA SER A 120 -6.87 45.16 9.49
C SER A 120 -7.96 45.13 10.59
N PRO A 121 -8.18 44.01 11.31
CA PRO A 121 -7.30 43.71 12.46
C PRO A 121 -7.03 42.22 12.78
N THR A 122 -5.98 42.05 13.61
CA THR A 122 -5.78 40.99 14.63
C THR A 122 -5.15 39.65 14.20
N ALA A 123 -3.81 39.63 14.16
CA ALA A 123 -3.01 38.41 14.35
C ALA A 123 -2.37 38.43 15.75
N ILE A 124 -2.71 37.43 16.56
CA ILE A 124 -2.20 37.19 17.90
C ILE A 124 -0.75 36.70 17.80
N TYR A 125 0.18 37.52 18.27
CA TYR A 125 1.60 37.17 18.42
C TYR A 125 1.78 36.19 19.60
N PHE A 126 2.31 35.00 19.32
CA PHE A 126 2.91 34.15 20.36
C PHE A 126 4.32 34.65 20.68
N ALA A 127 4.52 34.96 21.96
CA ALA A 127 5.76 35.48 22.53
C ALA A 127 6.94 34.50 22.41
N LYS A 128 8.07 35.02 21.90
CA LYS A 128 9.41 34.49 22.15
C LYS A 128 9.73 34.65 23.65
N LYS A 129 10.03 33.55 24.33
CA LYS A 129 10.72 33.56 25.63
C LYS A 129 12.19 33.22 25.40
N GLU A 130 13.06 34.19 25.65
CA GLU A 130 14.47 33.96 25.96
C GLU A 130 14.59 33.37 27.39
N PRO A 131 15.55 32.49 27.65
CA PRO A 131 16.01 32.23 29.01
C PRO A 131 17.27 33.04 29.31
N MET A 132 17.10 34.08 30.14
CA MET A 132 18.14 34.50 31.06
C MET A 132 18.32 33.41 32.12
N PHE A 133 19.53 32.91 32.34
CA PHE A 133 19.97 32.56 33.69
C PHE A 133 21.49 32.67 33.81
N ALA A 134 21.86 33.41 34.85
CA ALA A 134 23.18 33.85 35.21
C ALA A 134 24.06 32.71 35.73
N THR A 135 25.35 32.85 35.46
CA THR A 135 26.48 32.28 36.18
C THR A 135 26.38 32.50 37.70
N PRO A 136 26.67 31.47 38.52
CA PRO A 136 27.02 31.67 39.92
C PRO A 136 28.55 31.60 40.16
N PRO A 137 29.05 32.24 41.23
CA PRO A 137 30.46 32.52 41.44
C PRO A 137 31.23 31.39 42.12
N ALA A 138 32.55 31.44 41.93
CA ALA A 138 33.57 30.60 42.55
C ALA A 138 33.87 31.00 44.01
N ILE A 139 34.04 30.02 44.90
CA ILE A 139 34.74 30.13 46.19
C ILE A 139 35.50 28.81 46.46
N PRO A 140 36.69 28.81 47.12
CA PRO A 140 37.79 27.87 46.89
C PRO A 140 37.98 26.82 48.02
N PHE A 141 39.13 26.12 47.98
CA PHE A 141 39.85 25.32 49.02
C PHE A 141 40.13 23.84 48.62
N PRO A 142 41.14 23.15 49.19
CA PRO A 142 42.58 23.36 49.00
C PRO A 142 43.35 22.07 48.59
N PHE A 143 44.64 22.25 48.30
CA PHE A 143 45.79 21.32 48.10
C PHE A 143 45.84 20.04 49.00
N PRO A 144 46.71 19.02 48.74
CA PRO A 144 48.01 19.11 48.06
C PRO A 144 48.41 18.03 47.02
N ARG A 145 49.30 18.50 46.13
CA ARG A 145 50.17 17.71 45.25
C ARG A 145 51.31 17.08 46.06
N THR A 146 51.57 15.79 45.82
CA THR A 146 52.92 15.22 45.96
C THR A 146 53.49 14.99 44.57
N MET A 147 54.60 15.67 44.30
CA MET A 147 55.45 15.44 43.14
C MET A 147 56.13 14.08 43.29
N ARG A 148 55.99 13.19 42.30
CA ARG A 148 56.94 12.09 42.12
C ARG A 148 57.40 12.04 40.68
N THR A 149 58.52 12.73 40.48
CA THR A 149 59.43 12.63 39.35
C THR A 149 59.78 11.17 39.10
N LYS A 150 59.52 10.66 37.90
CA LYS A 150 60.24 9.49 37.39
C LYS A 150 60.63 9.73 35.94
N GLN A 151 61.94 9.78 35.78
CA GLN A 151 62.69 9.99 34.55
C GLN A 151 62.31 8.95 33.49
N GLN A 152 62.18 9.41 32.25
CA GLN A 152 62.35 8.58 31.06
C GLN A 152 63.83 8.21 30.91
N PRO A 153 64.17 6.96 30.60
CA PRO A 153 65.38 6.64 29.86
C PRO A 153 65.10 6.52 28.35
N PRO A 154 66.14 6.72 27.51
CA PRO A 154 66.03 6.98 26.09
C PRO A 154 65.83 5.72 25.24
N ALA A 155 65.37 5.97 24.02
CA ALA A 155 65.14 5.02 22.95
C ALA A 155 66.35 4.11 22.67
N ALA A 156 66.06 2.80 22.55
CA ALA A 156 66.92 1.84 21.88
C ALA A 156 66.10 1.13 20.79
N ASN A 157 66.70 1.02 19.60
CA ASN A 157 66.18 0.37 18.40
C ASN A 157 65.72 -1.08 18.65
N PRO A 158 64.59 -1.54 18.07
CA PRO A 158 64.25 -2.95 18.09
C PRO A 158 64.93 -3.68 16.92
N LEU A 159 65.91 -4.51 17.27
CA LEU A 159 66.32 -5.66 16.47
C LEU A 159 65.23 -6.74 16.49
N ALA A 160 65.16 -7.48 15.39
CA ALA A 160 64.19 -8.51 15.10
C ALA A 160 64.21 -9.69 16.10
N GLY A 161 63.03 -10.26 16.35
CA GLY A 161 62.87 -11.60 16.92
C GLY A 161 62.62 -11.64 18.42
N THR A 162 61.34 -11.61 18.81
CA THR A 162 60.70 -12.38 19.91
C THR A 162 59.38 -11.69 20.29
N ALA A 163 58.31 -12.01 19.57
CA ALA A 163 56.97 -11.56 19.92
C ALA A 163 56.48 -12.32 21.17
N ARG A 164 56.61 -11.71 22.36
CA ARG A 164 55.90 -12.21 23.54
C ARG A 164 54.39 -11.97 23.38
N PRO A 165 53.52 -12.96 23.66
CA PRO A 165 52.09 -12.77 23.58
C PRO A 165 51.64 -11.75 24.64
N ARG A 166 51.03 -10.64 24.19
CA ARG A 166 50.35 -9.69 25.09
C ARG A 166 49.09 -10.36 25.67
N THR A 167 49.21 -11.02 26.80
CA THR A 167 48.09 -11.51 27.60
C THR A 167 47.63 -10.41 28.56
N GLY A 168 46.52 -9.76 28.23
CA GLY A 168 45.88 -8.78 29.11
C GLY A 168 44.65 -8.12 28.47
N PRO A 169 43.76 -7.52 29.28
CA PRO A 169 42.44 -6.99 28.88
C PRO A 169 42.46 -5.87 27.82
N GLN A 170 43.64 -5.41 27.41
CA GLN A 170 43.82 -4.50 26.27
C GLN A 170 43.56 -5.16 24.90
N ARG A 171 43.83 -6.47 24.74
CA ARG A 171 43.62 -7.17 23.46
C ARG A 171 42.13 -7.34 23.11
N VAL A 172 41.29 -7.51 24.14
CA VAL A 172 39.82 -7.60 23.99
C VAL A 172 39.23 -6.28 23.52
N ARG A 173 39.76 -5.13 23.98
CA ARG A 173 39.30 -3.80 23.53
C ARG A 173 39.69 -3.46 22.09
N GLU A 174 40.84 -3.96 21.63
CA GLU A 174 41.31 -3.75 20.26
C GLU A 174 40.56 -4.68 19.28
N GLN A 175 40.36 -5.95 19.63
CA GLN A 175 39.51 -6.86 18.87
C GLN A 175 38.03 -6.43 18.86
N GLU A 176 37.49 -5.88 19.95
CA GLU A 176 36.14 -5.27 19.93
C GLU A 176 36.07 -4.03 19.04
N ARG A 177 37.13 -3.22 18.96
CA ARG A 177 37.18 -2.05 18.06
C ARG A 177 37.23 -2.48 16.59
N ASP A 178 38.00 -3.52 16.27
CA ASP A 178 38.09 -4.04 14.91
C ASP A 178 36.83 -4.84 14.50
N ALA A 179 36.25 -5.61 15.42
CA ALA A 179 34.96 -6.27 15.20
C ALA A 179 33.80 -5.25 15.03
N ARG A 180 33.84 -4.09 15.71
CA ARG A 180 32.88 -3.00 15.49
C ARG A 180 33.09 -2.27 14.16
N ARG A 181 34.32 -2.23 13.62
CA ARG A 181 34.59 -1.70 12.27
C ARG A 181 34.12 -2.66 11.19
N LEU A 182 34.34 -3.97 11.35
CA LEU A 182 33.88 -5.00 10.40
C LEU A 182 32.36 -5.20 10.42
N ARG A 183 31.69 -5.04 11.57
CA ARG A 183 30.21 -5.02 11.66
C ARG A 183 29.57 -3.76 11.07
N ARG A 184 30.36 -2.71 10.82
CA ARG A 184 29.97 -1.55 10.01
C ARG A 184 30.54 -1.66 8.60
N GLY A 185 30.42 -2.84 7.97
CA GLY A 185 30.42 -2.92 6.52
C GLY A 185 29.29 -2.01 6.03
N VAL A 186 29.65 -0.76 5.68
CA VAL A 186 28.73 0.21 5.11
C VAL A 186 28.36 -0.37 3.76
N VAL A 187 27.25 -1.11 3.71
CA VAL A 187 26.58 -1.42 2.45
C VAL A 187 26.33 -0.05 1.82
N HIS A 188 27.11 0.28 0.79
CA HIS A 188 26.93 1.51 0.03
C HIS A 188 25.63 1.32 -0.75
N HIS A 189 24.50 1.59 -0.08
CA HIS A 189 23.24 1.73 -0.77
C HIS A 189 23.46 2.81 -1.82
N ARG A 190 23.40 2.42 -3.11
CA ARG A 190 23.44 3.39 -4.21
C ARG A 190 22.45 4.49 -3.87
N ASN A 191 22.93 5.74 -3.91
CA ASN A 191 22.12 6.88 -3.54
C ASN A 191 20.81 6.82 -4.35
N PRO A 192 19.62 6.85 -3.72
CA PRO A 192 18.35 6.72 -4.42
C PRO A 192 18.18 7.75 -5.53
N ILE A 193 18.85 8.90 -5.44
CA ILE A 193 18.88 9.93 -6.50
C ILE A 193 19.61 9.41 -7.75
N VAL A 194 20.69 8.66 -7.60
CA VAL A 194 21.45 8.07 -8.73
C VAL A 194 20.63 6.94 -9.36
N VAL A 195 19.94 6.12 -8.54
CA VAL A 195 19.05 5.06 -9.05
C VAL A 195 17.85 5.64 -9.81
N GLN A 196 17.26 6.74 -9.33
CA GLN A 196 16.18 7.44 -10.03
C GLN A 196 16.66 8.12 -11.32
N ALA A 197 17.86 8.70 -11.33
CA ALA A 197 18.45 9.30 -12.53
C ALA A 197 18.79 8.26 -13.60
N GLU A 198 19.35 7.11 -13.22
CA GLU A 198 19.59 5.99 -14.14
C GLU A 198 18.27 5.40 -14.67
N ALA A 199 17.23 5.28 -13.83
CA ALA A 199 15.91 4.82 -14.26
C ALA A 199 15.27 5.80 -15.27
N ALA A 200 15.36 7.11 -15.01
CA ALA A 200 14.86 8.14 -15.93
C ALA A 200 15.63 8.14 -17.26
N ALA A 201 16.95 7.99 -17.22
CA ALA A 201 17.79 7.87 -18.43
C ALA A 201 17.44 6.61 -19.24
N ASN A 202 17.16 5.48 -18.58
CA ASN A 202 16.76 4.24 -19.26
C ASN A 202 15.36 4.33 -19.88
N VAL A 203 14.41 5.01 -19.23
CA VAL A 203 13.07 5.27 -19.81
C VAL A 203 13.18 6.19 -21.04
N ASN A 204 14.03 7.22 -20.98
CA ASN A 204 14.28 8.09 -22.13
C ASN A 204 14.99 7.33 -23.27
N ALA A 205 15.98 6.49 -22.98
CA ALA A 205 16.65 5.66 -23.97
C ALA A 205 15.69 4.64 -24.62
N LEU A 206 14.71 4.11 -23.88
CA LEU A 206 13.66 3.22 -24.42
C LEU A 206 12.64 3.96 -25.29
N LEU A 207 12.35 5.23 -24.97
CA LEU A 207 11.51 6.10 -25.80
C LEU A 207 12.24 6.50 -27.09
N GLU A 208 13.55 6.72 -27.04
CA GLU A 208 14.42 7.00 -28.19
C GLU A 208 14.66 5.75 -29.07
N ALA A 209 14.67 4.55 -28.48
CA ALA A 209 14.90 3.29 -29.17
C ALA A 209 13.70 2.79 -30.02
N ASN A 210 12.62 3.55 -30.13
CA ASN A 210 11.56 3.28 -31.10
C ASN A 210 11.54 4.33 -32.24
N PRO A 211 12.61 4.39 -33.06
CA PRO A 211 12.74 5.38 -34.13
C PRO A 211 11.65 5.20 -35.19
N LEU A 212 11.12 3.98 -35.35
CA LEU A 212 10.04 3.68 -36.29
C LEU A 212 8.72 4.34 -35.85
N ALA A 213 8.34 4.24 -34.56
CA ALA A 213 7.14 4.90 -34.04
C ALA A 213 7.27 6.43 -34.06
N GLN A 214 8.46 6.96 -33.78
CA GLN A 214 8.73 8.40 -33.88
C GLN A 214 8.72 8.89 -35.34
N GLN A 215 9.27 8.12 -36.29
CA GLN A 215 9.18 8.43 -37.72
C GLN A 215 7.76 8.38 -38.25
N MET A 216 6.95 7.40 -37.84
CA MET A 216 5.54 7.31 -38.23
C MET A 216 4.69 8.45 -37.64
N LEU A 217 4.93 8.83 -36.38
CA LEU A 217 4.29 9.99 -35.77
C LEU A 217 4.70 11.31 -36.46
N ALA A 218 5.96 11.43 -36.89
CA ALA A 218 6.47 12.60 -37.59
C ALA A 218 6.00 12.72 -39.05
N ALA A 219 5.71 11.59 -39.72
CA ALA A 219 5.24 11.55 -41.11
C ALA A 219 3.78 12.02 -41.28
N GLY A 220 3.06 12.34 -40.20
CA GLY A 220 1.80 13.11 -40.23
C GLY A 220 0.54 12.41 -40.73
N ALA A 221 0.64 11.20 -41.28
CA ALA A 221 -0.48 10.50 -41.94
C ALA A 221 -1.20 9.44 -41.09
N LEU A 222 -0.97 9.39 -39.76
CA LEU A 222 -1.68 8.45 -38.89
C LEU A 222 -3.00 9.02 -38.39
N ASP A 223 -4.06 8.23 -38.57
CA ASP A 223 -5.37 8.49 -38.02
C ASP A 223 -5.36 8.42 -36.47
N LYS A 224 -6.47 8.83 -35.86
CA LYS A 224 -6.55 8.93 -34.39
C LYS A 224 -6.46 7.56 -33.71
N GLU A 225 -6.90 6.50 -34.39
CA GLU A 225 -6.92 5.14 -33.87
C GLU A 225 -5.51 4.55 -33.85
N ASP A 226 -4.73 4.74 -34.92
CA ASP A 226 -3.33 4.31 -34.99
C ASP A 226 -2.46 5.02 -33.95
N ARG A 227 -2.73 6.30 -33.67
CA ARG A 227 -2.04 7.03 -32.58
C ARG A 227 -2.33 6.45 -31.21
N MET A 228 -3.57 6.04 -30.93
CA MET A 228 -3.91 5.37 -29.66
C MET A 228 -3.25 3.99 -29.55
N LEU A 229 -3.23 3.22 -30.64
CA LEU A 229 -2.58 1.91 -30.68
C LEU A 229 -1.07 2.03 -30.44
N LEU A 230 -0.40 3.00 -31.08
CA LEU A 230 1.02 3.26 -30.85
C LEU A 230 1.32 3.72 -29.41
N GLN A 231 0.44 4.52 -28.80
CA GLN A 231 0.57 4.91 -27.39
C GLN A 231 0.42 3.69 -26.45
N GLN A 232 -0.56 2.82 -26.71
CA GLN A 232 -0.75 1.59 -25.92
C GLN A 232 0.44 0.63 -26.07
N LEU A 233 0.98 0.48 -27.28
CA LEU A 233 2.11 -0.40 -27.56
C LEU A 233 3.42 0.13 -26.95
N SER A 234 3.61 1.46 -26.98
CA SER A 234 4.70 2.14 -26.25
C SER A 234 4.60 1.90 -24.74
N HIS A 235 3.40 2.08 -24.16
CA HIS A 235 3.17 1.85 -22.75
C HIS A 235 3.43 0.38 -22.35
N LEU A 236 2.98 -0.59 -23.15
CA LEU A 236 3.26 -2.02 -22.92
C LEU A 236 4.76 -2.35 -23.01
N THR A 237 5.48 -1.70 -23.93
CA THR A 237 6.94 -1.89 -24.08
C THR A 237 7.70 -1.35 -22.87
N ILE A 238 7.32 -0.16 -22.38
CA ILE A 238 7.88 0.41 -21.15
C ILE A 238 7.57 -0.49 -19.95
N GLN A 239 6.35 -0.98 -19.83
CA GLN A 239 5.98 -1.91 -18.75
C GLN A 239 6.78 -3.21 -18.80
N LYS A 240 7.00 -3.78 -19.99
CA LYS A 240 7.81 -4.99 -20.17
C LYS A 240 9.27 -4.74 -19.78
N ALA A 241 9.84 -3.60 -20.16
CA ALA A 241 11.21 -3.23 -19.79
C ALA A 241 11.37 -3.03 -18.28
N ILE A 242 10.42 -2.34 -17.62
CA ILE A 242 10.41 -2.18 -16.16
C ILE A 242 10.34 -3.53 -15.47
N ARG A 243 9.44 -4.44 -15.90
CA ARG A 243 9.36 -5.79 -15.33
C ARG A 243 10.67 -6.56 -15.48
N SER A 244 11.26 -6.55 -16.68
CA SER A 244 12.56 -7.20 -16.92
C SER A 244 13.68 -6.65 -16.04
N GLN A 245 13.72 -5.34 -15.78
CA GLN A 245 14.72 -4.74 -14.88
C GLN A 245 14.47 -5.12 -13.42
N VAL A 246 13.20 -5.17 -12.98
CA VAL A 246 12.85 -5.61 -11.63
C VAL A 246 13.23 -7.08 -11.42
N ASP A 247 12.98 -7.94 -12.41
CA ASP A 247 13.35 -9.36 -12.36
C ASP A 247 14.87 -9.53 -12.31
N ALA A 248 15.63 -8.80 -13.15
CA ALA A 248 17.09 -8.81 -13.11
C ALA A 248 17.66 -8.33 -11.76
N GLY A 249 17.07 -7.26 -11.19
CA GLY A 249 17.43 -6.77 -9.86
C GLY A 249 17.10 -7.77 -8.75
N ARG A 250 15.99 -8.51 -8.87
CA ARG A 250 15.63 -9.58 -7.95
C ARG A 250 16.65 -10.71 -7.96
N GLU A 251 17.07 -11.16 -9.15
CA GLU A 251 18.10 -12.19 -9.29
C GLU A 251 19.44 -11.76 -8.69
N GLU A 252 19.83 -10.49 -8.84
CA GLU A 252 21.06 -9.96 -8.25
C GLU A 252 20.99 -9.94 -6.72
N VAL A 253 19.86 -9.53 -6.15
CA VAL A 253 19.63 -9.57 -4.69
C VAL A 253 19.62 -11.02 -4.18
N GLU A 254 19.03 -11.95 -4.91
CA GLU A 254 19.02 -13.37 -4.55
C GLU A 254 20.43 -13.99 -4.61
N ARG A 255 21.23 -13.64 -5.62
CA ARG A 255 22.66 -14.01 -5.70
C ARG A 255 23.47 -13.43 -4.53
N ALA A 256 23.32 -12.15 -4.24
CA ALA A 256 23.99 -11.51 -3.11
C ALA A 256 23.59 -12.15 -1.76
N ALA A 257 22.32 -12.51 -1.60
CA ALA A 257 21.85 -13.22 -0.41
C ALA A 257 22.44 -14.63 -0.30
N ALA A 258 22.63 -15.34 -1.41
CA ALA A 258 23.30 -16.64 -1.42
C ALA A 258 24.79 -16.52 -1.03
N ASP A 259 25.50 -15.53 -1.56
CA ASP A 259 26.90 -15.27 -1.22
C ASP A 259 27.08 -14.89 0.26
N MET A 260 26.15 -14.10 0.80
CA MET A 260 26.12 -13.75 2.22
C MET A 260 25.93 -14.99 3.11
N ARG A 261 25.05 -15.94 2.73
CA ARG A 261 24.89 -17.20 3.47
C ARG A 261 26.21 -17.99 3.49
N GLY A 262 26.88 -18.11 2.34
CA GLY A 262 28.19 -18.76 2.26
C GLY A 262 29.27 -18.07 3.11
N HIS A 263 29.23 -16.75 3.25
CA HIS A 263 30.14 -16.01 4.14
C HIS A 263 29.82 -16.25 5.61
N VAL A 264 28.54 -16.29 6.00
CA VAL A 264 28.12 -16.60 7.37
C VAL A 264 28.59 -18.00 7.77
N GLU A 265 28.41 -19.01 6.90
CA GLU A 265 28.90 -20.37 7.16
C GLU A 265 30.42 -20.44 7.31
N LYS A 266 31.18 -19.66 6.54
CA LYS A 266 32.65 -19.57 6.70
C LYS A 266 33.03 -18.95 8.04
N ILE A 267 32.34 -17.90 8.47
CA ILE A 267 32.57 -17.25 9.76
C ILE A 267 32.25 -18.24 10.89
N GLU A 268 31.13 -18.95 10.83
CA GLU A 268 30.78 -19.96 11.82
C GLU A 268 31.79 -21.10 11.90
N LYS A 269 32.34 -21.54 10.76
CA LYS A 269 33.43 -22.54 10.74
C LYS A 269 34.70 -22.01 11.40
N HIS A 270 35.08 -20.75 11.14
CA HIS A 270 36.22 -20.11 11.80
C HIS A 270 36.00 -19.95 13.31
N ASP A 271 34.80 -19.57 13.74
CA ASP A 271 34.47 -19.43 15.15
C ASP A 271 34.51 -20.79 15.87
N LYS A 272 33.99 -21.85 15.24
CA LYS A 272 34.11 -23.23 15.76
C LYS A 272 35.57 -23.67 15.87
N GLN A 273 36.39 -23.40 14.86
CA GLN A 273 37.82 -23.71 14.91
C GLN A 273 38.54 -22.92 16.01
N ALA A 274 38.21 -21.63 16.17
CA ALA A 274 38.77 -20.80 17.23
C ALA A 274 38.37 -21.31 18.62
N GLN A 275 37.14 -21.79 18.78
CA GLN A 275 36.67 -22.39 20.03
C GLN A 275 37.45 -23.66 20.38
N VAL A 276 37.64 -24.57 19.42
CA VAL A 276 38.44 -25.80 19.61
C VAL A 276 39.88 -25.46 20.04
N LEU A 277 40.51 -24.49 19.36
CA LEU A 277 41.86 -24.05 19.73
C LEU A 277 41.93 -23.43 21.13
N TRP A 278 40.87 -22.75 21.55
CA TRP A 278 40.79 -22.15 22.89
C TRP A 278 40.60 -23.21 23.98
N GLU A 279 39.76 -24.22 23.73
CA GLU A 279 39.56 -25.36 24.61
C GLU A 279 40.84 -26.22 24.74
N GLU A 280 41.55 -26.47 23.65
CA GLU A 280 42.86 -27.15 23.68
C GLU A 280 43.92 -26.36 24.46
N ALA A 281 43.97 -25.03 24.28
CA ALA A 281 44.89 -24.17 25.02
C ALA A 281 44.58 -24.17 26.52
N ALA A 282 43.29 -24.14 26.89
CA ALA A 282 42.85 -24.25 28.28
C ALA A 282 43.26 -25.60 28.88
N ARG A 283 43.07 -26.71 28.14
CA ARG A 283 43.46 -28.05 28.59
C ARG A 283 44.97 -28.16 28.82
N ARG A 284 45.80 -27.64 27.91
CA ARG A 284 47.26 -27.60 28.08
C ARG A 284 47.68 -26.79 29.31
N ALA A 285 47.00 -25.68 29.58
CA ALA A 285 47.29 -24.86 30.76
C ALA A 285 46.91 -25.58 32.08
N GLU A 286 45.84 -26.38 32.08
CA GLU A 286 45.48 -27.22 33.23
C GLU A 286 46.46 -28.38 33.43
N GLU A 287 46.87 -29.06 32.35
CA GLU A 287 47.88 -30.11 32.38
C GLU A 287 49.24 -29.59 32.91
N GLU A 288 49.65 -28.40 32.50
CA GLU A 288 50.89 -27.75 32.99
C GLU A 288 50.80 -27.41 34.48
N LYS A 289 49.66 -26.87 34.93
CA LYS A 289 49.41 -26.62 36.36
C LYS A 289 49.46 -27.91 37.18
N ALA A 290 48.88 -29.00 36.66
CA ALA A 290 48.92 -30.31 37.32
C ALA A 290 50.35 -30.87 37.39
N ARG A 291 51.16 -30.67 36.34
CA ARG A 291 52.57 -31.08 36.34
C ARG A 291 53.38 -30.34 37.41
N LEU A 292 53.23 -29.02 37.48
CA LEU A 292 53.90 -28.19 38.49
C LEU A 292 53.47 -28.57 39.91
N ALA A 293 52.19 -28.82 40.14
CA ALA A 293 51.70 -29.27 41.45
C ALA A 293 52.28 -30.64 41.86
N LYS A 294 52.47 -31.55 40.89
CA LYS A 294 53.10 -32.85 41.13
C LYS A 294 54.59 -32.73 41.44
N GLU A 295 55.31 -31.87 40.73
CA GLU A 295 56.72 -31.57 41.00
C GLU A 295 56.91 -30.97 42.40
N GLU A 296 56.02 -30.06 42.83
CA GLU A 296 56.08 -29.47 44.17
C GLU A 296 55.81 -30.52 45.27
N MET A 297 54.89 -31.46 45.04
CA MET A 297 54.61 -32.56 45.97
C MET A 297 55.84 -33.46 46.15
N ILE A 298 56.54 -33.79 45.07
CA ILE A 298 57.76 -34.63 45.11
C ILE A 298 58.85 -33.93 45.92
N ARG A 299 59.07 -32.63 45.70
CA ARG A 299 60.09 -31.88 46.42
C ARG A 299 59.88 -31.89 47.94
N ARG A 300 58.63 -31.72 48.39
CA ARG A 300 58.30 -31.77 49.82
C ARG A 300 58.55 -33.15 50.44
N ALA A 301 58.26 -34.22 49.70
CA ALA A 301 58.49 -35.58 50.18
C ALA A 301 59.99 -35.91 50.30
N GLU A 302 60.82 -35.36 49.42
CA GLU A 302 62.28 -35.52 49.49
C GLU A 302 62.90 -34.73 50.66
N GLU A 303 62.42 -33.50 50.90
CA GLU A 303 62.81 -32.69 52.07
C GLU A 303 62.51 -33.43 53.38
N GLU A 304 61.29 -33.99 53.53
CA GLU A 304 60.89 -34.76 54.72
C GLU A 304 61.71 -36.03 54.91
N LYS A 305 62.10 -36.70 53.82
CA LYS A 305 62.96 -37.89 53.88
C LYS A 305 64.38 -37.55 54.35
N ALA A 306 64.94 -36.43 53.89
CA ALA A 306 66.29 -35.99 54.27
C ALA A 306 66.37 -35.66 55.78
N GLU A 307 65.36 -34.95 56.31
CA GLU A 307 65.28 -34.63 57.74
C GLU A 307 65.24 -35.91 58.61
N ARG A 308 64.49 -36.92 58.16
CA ARG A 308 64.40 -38.22 58.86
C ARG A 308 65.72 -38.99 58.88
N GLU A 309 66.50 -38.90 57.81
CA GLU A 309 67.79 -39.60 57.69
C GLU A 309 68.89 -38.92 58.51
N GLU A 310 68.84 -37.59 58.64
CA GLU A 310 69.76 -36.81 59.47
C GLU A 310 69.55 -37.09 60.97
N LEU A 311 68.29 -37.22 61.40
CA LEU A 311 67.95 -37.64 62.77
C LEU A 311 68.51 -39.03 63.12
N LEU A 312 68.51 -39.96 62.17
CA LEU A 312 69.04 -41.31 62.39
C LEU A 312 70.58 -41.34 62.45
N ARG A 313 71.26 -40.45 61.74
CA ARG A 313 72.73 -40.33 61.76
C ARG A 313 73.29 -39.84 63.09
N GLN A 314 72.52 -39.08 63.86
CA GLN A 314 72.96 -38.55 65.16
C GLN A 314 72.90 -39.59 66.30
N ALA A 315 72.31 -40.77 66.09
CA ALA A 315 71.86 -41.65 67.17
C ALA A 315 72.74 -42.87 67.51
N THR A 316 73.93 -43.10 66.93
CA THR A 316 74.74 -44.30 67.25
C THR A 316 76.24 -44.16 66.96
N PRO A 317 77.17 -44.83 67.70
CA PRO A 317 77.15 -45.24 69.13
C PRO A 317 78.52 -45.11 69.87
N VAL A 318 78.53 -44.89 71.20
CA VAL A 318 79.74 -44.95 72.07
C VAL A 318 79.46 -45.82 73.30
N TRP A 319 79.40 -47.15 73.17
CA TRP A 319 79.22 -48.04 74.34
C TRP A 319 79.86 -49.43 74.21
N ALA A 320 81.17 -49.49 73.91
CA ALA A 320 82.03 -50.66 74.17
C ALA A 320 83.42 -50.07 74.53
N GLU A 321 84.07 -50.31 75.66
CA GLU A 321 84.61 -51.57 76.19
C GLU A 321 85.21 -51.30 77.59
N ILE A 322 84.83 -51.99 78.69
CA ILE A 322 85.69 -52.14 79.90
C ILE A 322 85.46 -53.51 80.58
N PRO A 323 86.49 -54.37 80.73
CA PRO A 323 86.40 -55.76 81.21
C PRO A 323 86.75 -55.91 82.70
N LEU A 324 85.92 -55.38 83.59
CA LEU A 324 86.04 -55.61 85.06
C LEU A 324 84.76 -56.21 85.66
N PHE A 325 83.96 -56.81 84.80
CA PHE A 325 82.54 -56.94 85.03
C PHE A 325 82.12 -58.33 85.47
N LYS A 326 82.99 -59.35 85.66
CA LYS A 326 82.53 -60.76 85.79
C LYS A 326 82.01 -61.20 87.17
N LEU A 327 82.32 -60.49 88.25
CA LEU A 327 81.76 -60.76 89.59
C LEU A 327 80.73 -59.71 90.04
N GLN A 328 80.84 -58.48 89.49
CA GLN A 328 79.69 -57.59 89.36
C GLN A 328 78.63 -58.22 88.43
N TYR A 329 78.98 -58.93 87.35
CA TYR A 329 78.02 -59.48 86.36
C TYR A 329 76.99 -60.40 86.97
N ALA A 330 77.26 -61.07 88.08
CA ALA A 330 76.28 -61.98 88.69
C ALA A 330 75.24 -61.23 89.55
N GLN A 331 75.69 -60.19 90.29
CA GLN A 331 74.79 -59.25 90.96
C GLN A 331 74.08 -58.35 89.95
N LEU A 332 74.83 -57.83 88.99
CA LEU A 332 74.33 -57.11 87.84
C LEU A 332 73.53 -58.01 86.92
N GLU A 333 73.65 -59.34 86.91
CA GLU A 333 72.76 -60.24 86.17
C GLU A 333 71.45 -60.41 86.91
N ARG A 334 71.45 -60.46 88.25
CA ARG A 334 70.21 -60.41 89.02
C ARG A 334 69.53 -59.06 88.89
N GLU A 335 70.29 -57.97 89.08
CA GLU A 335 69.80 -56.61 88.84
C GLU A 335 69.46 -56.39 87.38
N ARG A 336 70.12 -57.04 86.41
CA ARG A 336 69.79 -56.98 84.97
C ARG A 336 68.65 -57.90 84.62
N THR A 337 68.41 -59.01 85.29
CA THR A 337 67.18 -59.79 85.11
C THR A 337 66.02 -59.05 85.73
N GLU A 338 66.20 -58.41 86.89
CA GLU A 338 65.19 -57.53 87.50
C GLU A 338 64.99 -56.25 86.67
N LEU A 339 66.06 -55.66 86.12
CA LEU A 339 65.96 -54.54 85.17
C LEU A 339 65.36 -55.00 83.86
N MET A 340 65.70 -56.18 83.35
CA MET A 340 65.16 -56.72 82.11
C MET A 340 63.70 -57.11 82.31
N GLU A 341 63.30 -57.63 83.47
CA GLU A 341 61.91 -57.88 83.83
C GLU A 341 61.16 -56.57 84.06
N ALA A 342 61.77 -55.58 84.72
CA ALA A 342 61.19 -54.25 84.86
C ALA A 342 61.13 -53.50 83.53
N GLU A 343 62.08 -53.70 82.63
CA GLU A 343 62.09 -53.19 81.26
C GLU A 343 61.07 -53.92 80.41
N LEU A 344 60.91 -55.24 80.57
CA LEU A 344 59.85 -56.01 79.91
C LEU A 344 58.48 -55.59 80.43
N ARG A 345 58.33 -55.27 81.72
CA ARG A 345 57.11 -54.68 82.29
C ARG A 345 56.87 -53.28 81.77
N ARG A 346 57.87 -52.40 81.78
CA ARG A 346 57.79 -51.04 81.21
C ARG A 346 57.52 -51.08 79.70
N LYS A 347 58.09 -52.04 78.98
CA LYS A 347 57.89 -52.23 77.55
C LYS A 347 56.51 -52.84 77.28
N ALA A 348 56.04 -53.78 78.08
CA ALA A 348 54.68 -54.28 78.01
C ALA A 348 53.65 -53.18 78.34
N GLU A 349 53.89 -52.37 79.36
CA GLU A 349 53.06 -51.19 79.69
C GLU A 349 53.12 -50.13 78.60
N ALA A 350 54.29 -49.90 78.00
CA ALA A 350 54.46 -48.98 76.88
C ALA A 350 53.79 -49.50 75.60
N ASP A 351 53.87 -50.79 75.32
CA ASP A 351 53.22 -51.45 74.19
C ASP A 351 51.70 -51.49 74.41
N GLU A 352 51.23 -51.70 75.64
CA GLU A 352 49.82 -51.60 76.00
C GLU A 352 49.32 -50.16 75.88
N LYS A 353 50.10 -49.18 76.33
CA LYS A 353 49.79 -47.76 76.16
C LYS A 353 49.77 -47.37 74.69
N GLN A 354 50.73 -47.83 73.89
CA GLN A 354 50.74 -47.64 72.43
C GLN A 354 49.55 -48.33 71.77
N ARG A 355 49.15 -49.52 72.23
CA ARG A 355 47.98 -50.21 71.70
C ARG A 355 46.70 -49.41 72.00
N ARG A 356 46.52 -48.92 73.23
CA ARG A 356 45.41 -48.04 73.60
C ARG A 356 45.42 -46.74 72.80
N GLU A 357 46.60 -46.18 72.51
CA GLU A 357 46.74 -44.99 71.68
C GLU A 357 46.41 -45.26 70.22
N ARG A 358 46.85 -46.40 69.65
CA ARG A 358 46.46 -46.85 68.32
C ARG A 358 44.96 -47.08 68.23
N GLU A 359 44.35 -47.70 69.23
CA GLU A 359 42.89 -47.91 69.31
C GLU A 359 42.14 -46.56 69.33
N ARG A 360 42.60 -45.57 70.13
CA ARG A 360 42.04 -44.21 70.14
C ARG A 360 42.19 -43.49 68.79
N VAL A 361 43.35 -43.63 68.14
CA VAL A 361 43.59 -43.05 66.81
C VAL A 361 42.72 -43.72 65.76
N GLU A 362 42.58 -45.04 65.81
CA GLU A 362 41.72 -45.79 64.91
C GLU A 362 40.25 -45.40 65.09
N GLU A 363 39.77 -45.26 66.33
CA GLU A 363 38.44 -44.77 66.65
C GLU A 363 38.22 -43.34 66.16
N MET A 364 39.18 -42.43 66.40
CA MET A 364 39.15 -41.07 65.88
C MET A 364 39.11 -41.04 64.34
N LEU A 365 39.85 -41.92 63.66
CA LEU A 365 39.81 -42.03 62.19
C LEU A 365 38.49 -42.58 61.68
N LYS A 366 37.86 -43.53 62.38
CA LYS A 366 36.51 -44.01 62.06
C LYS A 366 35.49 -42.88 62.18
N ASP A 367 35.59 -42.07 63.23
CA ASP A 367 34.75 -40.88 63.43
C ASP A 367 34.94 -39.81 62.35
N ILE A 368 36.18 -39.55 61.94
CA ILE A 368 36.48 -38.63 60.83
C ILE A 368 35.89 -39.15 59.51
N ARG A 369 35.99 -40.47 59.25
CA ARG A 369 35.37 -41.08 58.06
C ARG A 369 33.84 -40.97 58.09
N ARG A 370 33.21 -41.22 59.25
CA ARG A 370 31.76 -41.07 59.42
C ARG A 370 31.33 -39.63 59.14
N ARG A 371 32.00 -38.63 59.72
CA ARG A 371 31.69 -37.20 59.46
C ARG A 371 31.88 -36.81 58.00
N ARG A 372 32.91 -37.34 57.33
CA ARG A 372 33.10 -37.10 55.88
C ARG A 372 31.97 -37.69 55.05
N GLN A 373 31.51 -38.91 55.38
CA GLN A 373 30.38 -39.53 54.70
C GLN A 373 29.09 -38.73 54.94
N GLU A 374 28.82 -38.33 56.17
CA GLU A 374 27.68 -37.46 56.52
C GLU A 374 27.74 -36.11 55.78
N ASP A 375 28.92 -35.49 55.69
CA ASP A 375 29.14 -34.25 54.94
C ASP A 375 28.93 -34.44 53.43
N GLU A 376 29.37 -35.55 52.87
CA GLU A 376 29.19 -35.89 51.46
C GLU A 376 27.72 -36.16 51.13
N GLU A 377 27.01 -36.89 52.00
CA GLU A 377 25.57 -37.12 51.90
C GLU A 377 24.80 -35.81 52.04
N ASN A 378 25.14 -34.96 53.01
CA ASN A 378 24.54 -33.63 53.16
C ASN A 378 24.80 -32.75 51.93
N LYS A 379 26.00 -32.79 51.35
CA LYS A 379 26.30 -32.09 50.09
C LYS A 379 25.52 -32.65 48.90
N ARG A 380 25.24 -33.95 48.88
CA ARG A 380 24.40 -34.57 47.85
C ARG A 380 22.95 -34.11 48.00
N LEU A 381 22.39 -34.18 49.21
CA LEU A 381 21.05 -33.71 49.51
C LEU A 381 20.89 -32.20 49.23
N GLN A 382 21.91 -31.37 49.52
CA GLN A 382 21.88 -29.96 49.17
C GLN A 382 21.89 -29.72 47.65
N ARG A 383 22.64 -30.52 46.89
CA ARG A 383 22.63 -30.43 45.42
C ARG A 383 21.26 -30.82 44.87
N GLU A 384 20.71 -31.95 45.32
CA GLU A 384 19.37 -32.41 44.95
C GLU A 384 18.30 -31.37 45.32
N ARG A 385 18.38 -30.75 46.51
CA ARG A 385 17.49 -29.65 46.92
C ARG A 385 17.59 -28.43 46.00
N ARG A 386 18.81 -28.00 45.66
CA ARG A 386 19.01 -26.85 44.75
C ARG A 386 18.53 -27.14 43.34
N GLU A 387 18.76 -28.35 42.85
CA GLU A 387 18.25 -28.80 41.54
C GLU A 387 16.73 -28.84 41.54
N TRP A 388 16.11 -29.33 42.61
CA TRP A 388 14.66 -29.32 42.79
C TRP A 388 14.10 -27.89 42.84
N GLU A 389 14.68 -26.99 43.63
CA GLU A 389 14.30 -25.57 43.70
C GLU A 389 14.47 -24.88 42.33
N HIS A 390 15.53 -25.20 41.59
CA HIS A 390 15.76 -24.69 40.24
C HIS A 390 14.72 -25.22 39.25
N GLN A 391 14.37 -26.50 39.32
CA GLN A 391 13.33 -27.11 38.48
C GLN A 391 11.95 -26.51 38.77
N GLU A 392 11.59 -26.32 40.04
CA GLU A 392 10.35 -25.66 40.45
C GLU A 392 10.31 -24.21 39.97
N HIS A 393 11.43 -23.48 40.08
CA HIS A 393 11.53 -22.13 39.55
C HIS A 393 11.33 -22.08 38.03
N LEU A 394 11.90 -23.03 37.29
CA LEU A 394 11.71 -23.14 35.84
C LEU A 394 10.27 -23.50 35.47
N ARG A 395 9.63 -24.40 36.21
CA ARG A 395 8.20 -24.74 36.04
C ARG A 395 7.33 -23.51 36.26
N PHE A 396 7.56 -22.78 37.34
CA PHE A 396 6.86 -21.53 37.63
C PHE A 396 7.05 -20.49 36.51
N MET A 397 8.28 -20.30 36.02
CA MET A 397 8.56 -19.37 34.92
C MET A 397 7.88 -19.79 33.61
N ARG A 398 7.84 -21.09 33.32
CA ARG A 398 7.12 -21.62 32.15
C ARG A 398 5.62 -21.37 32.27
N GLU A 399 5.04 -21.62 33.44
CA GLU A 399 3.61 -21.39 33.68
C GLU A 399 3.25 -19.90 33.57
N GLN A 400 4.09 -19.00 34.10
CA GLN A 400 3.90 -17.55 33.93
C GLN A 400 4.01 -17.13 32.45
N ALA A 401 4.96 -17.69 31.72
CA ALA A 401 5.11 -17.43 30.29
C ALA A 401 3.89 -17.93 29.48
N GLU A 402 3.36 -19.11 29.83
CA GLU A 402 2.15 -19.67 29.21
C GLU A 402 0.91 -18.82 29.52
N ARG A 403 0.73 -18.36 30.76
CA ARG A 403 -0.36 -17.45 31.15
C ARG A 403 -0.29 -16.13 30.37
N LEU A 404 0.90 -15.52 30.25
CA LEU A 404 1.09 -14.31 29.46
C LEU A 404 0.85 -14.55 27.95
N ALA A 405 1.28 -15.71 27.43
CA ALA A 405 1.02 -16.09 26.04
C ALA A 405 -0.48 -16.29 25.78
N HIS A 406 -1.21 -16.88 26.73
CA HIS A 406 -2.66 -17.04 26.65
C HIS A 406 -3.38 -15.68 26.63
N LEU A 407 -3.04 -14.78 27.56
CA LEU A 407 -3.61 -13.43 27.59
C LEU A 407 -3.33 -12.65 26.30
N ARG A 408 -2.13 -12.81 25.74
CA ARG A 408 -1.78 -12.18 24.45
C ARG A 408 -2.63 -12.74 23.30
N LYS A 409 -2.80 -14.06 23.23
CA LYS A 409 -3.68 -14.69 22.21
C LYS A 409 -5.11 -14.22 22.33
N GLU A 410 -5.64 -14.11 23.56
CA GLU A 410 -7.00 -13.63 23.82
C GLU A 410 -7.18 -12.17 23.40
N MET A 411 -6.20 -11.30 23.69
CA MET A 411 -6.20 -9.91 23.24
C MET A 411 -6.13 -9.80 21.71
N ASP A 412 -5.26 -10.57 21.07
CA ASP A 412 -5.14 -10.61 19.61
C ASP A 412 -6.45 -11.12 18.96
N GLN A 413 -7.11 -12.10 19.59
CA GLN A 413 -8.40 -12.62 19.13
C GLN A 413 -9.50 -11.56 19.24
N ARG A 414 -9.61 -10.89 20.40
CA ARG A 414 -10.54 -9.76 20.57
C ARG A 414 -10.29 -8.64 19.57
N GLN A 415 -9.03 -8.35 19.24
CA GLN A 415 -8.70 -7.35 18.22
C GLN A 415 -9.18 -7.79 16.83
N ARG A 416 -8.94 -9.05 16.44
CA ARG A 416 -9.45 -9.59 15.16
C ARG A 416 -10.97 -9.57 15.10
N ASP A 417 -11.64 -9.90 16.20
CA ASP A 417 -13.09 -9.89 16.27
C ASP A 417 -13.64 -8.46 16.15
N GLN A 418 -13.00 -7.47 16.80
CA GLN A 418 -13.35 -6.06 16.64
C GLN A 418 -13.07 -5.53 15.23
N GLU A 419 -11.97 -5.91 14.62
CA GLU A 419 -11.65 -5.55 13.23
C GLU A 419 -12.62 -6.18 12.25
N ALA A 420 -13.00 -7.45 12.47
CA ALA A 420 -14.00 -8.16 11.67
C ALA A 420 -15.38 -7.49 11.79
N LEU A 421 -15.79 -7.08 12.99
CA LEU A 421 -17.04 -6.35 13.19
C LEU A 421 -17.03 -4.99 12.47
N ARG A 422 -15.93 -4.23 12.60
CA ARG A 422 -15.75 -2.95 11.88
C ARG A 422 -15.76 -3.14 10.37
N TRP A 423 -15.18 -4.23 9.88
CA TRP A 423 -15.23 -4.58 8.46
C TRP A 423 -16.66 -4.84 7.99
N GLN A 424 -17.43 -5.64 8.74
CA GLN A 424 -18.83 -5.92 8.43
C GLN A 424 -19.69 -4.64 8.46
N GLU A 425 -19.51 -3.77 9.44
CA GLU A 425 -20.21 -2.48 9.53
C GLU A 425 -19.89 -1.57 8.34
N ALA A 426 -18.61 -1.48 7.96
CA ALA A 426 -18.17 -0.69 6.81
C ALA A 426 -18.72 -1.24 5.49
N GLU A 427 -18.77 -2.57 5.33
CA GLU A 427 -19.35 -3.21 4.15
C GLU A 427 -20.87 -2.99 4.07
N ALA A 428 -21.58 -3.13 5.20
CA ALA A 428 -23.00 -2.83 5.29
C ALA A 428 -23.31 -1.34 4.99
N GLN A 429 -22.45 -0.41 5.44
CA GLN A 429 -22.56 1.00 5.08
C GLN A 429 -22.37 1.23 3.57
N ARG A 430 -21.34 0.62 2.96
CA ARG A 430 -21.12 0.70 1.50
C ARG A 430 -22.30 0.14 0.72
N GLN A 431 -22.90 -0.96 1.16
CA GLN A 431 -24.09 -1.52 0.53
C GLN A 431 -25.31 -0.58 0.65
N LYS A 432 -25.52 0.03 1.82
CA LYS A 432 -26.59 1.03 2.03
C LYS A 432 -26.39 2.27 1.16
N GLU A 433 -25.17 2.79 1.07
CA GLU A 433 -24.85 3.94 0.22
C GLU A 433 -25.03 3.61 -1.27
N ALA A 434 -24.55 2.44 -1.71
CA ALA A 434 -24.74 1.98 -3.09
C ALA A 434 -26.23 1.80 -3.43
N ALA A 435 -27.03 1.27 -2.49
CA ALA A 435 -28.48 1.15 -2.66
C ALA A 435 -29.15 2.53 -2.75
N ARG A 436 -28.74 3.49 -1.91
CA ARG A 436 -29.24 4.87 -1.97
C ARG A 436 -28.88 5.55 -3.29
N GLN A 437 -27.66 5.37 -3.78
CA GLN A 437 -27.24 5.90 -5.08
C GLN A 437 -28.06 5.31 -6.23
N ARG A 438 -28.33 3.99 -6.22
CA ARG A 438 -29.20 3.35 -7.22
C ARG A 438 -30.64 3.90 -7.16
N GLN A 439 -31.19 4.10 -5.96
CA GLN A 439 -32.52 4.70 -5.80
C GLN A 439 -32.55 6.16 -6.31
N GLU A 440 -31.51 6.95 -6.04
CA GLU A 440 -31.42 8.32 -6.51
C GLU A 440 -31.24 8.41 -8.03
N GLU A 441 -30.43 7.51 -8.61
CA GLU A 441 -30.24 7.42 -10.06
C GLU A 441 -31.53 7.01 -10.77
N THR A 442 -32.24 5.99 -10.26
CA THR A 442 -33.55 5.60 -10.81
C THR A 442 -34.57 6.73 -10.71
N ARG A 443 -34.62 7.46 -9.59
CA ARG A 443 -35.47 8.65 -9.44
C ARG A 443 -35.11 9.74 -10.45
N ARG A 444 -33.80 9.98 -10.66
CA ARG A 444 -33.32 10.96 -11.65
C ARG A 444 -33.71 10.57 -13.07
N ARG A 445 -33.58 9.30 -13.45
CA ARG A 445 -33.99 8.79 -14.78
C ARG A 445 -35.49 8.97 -15.01
N LEU A 446 -36.32 8.65 -14.00
CA LEU A 446 -37.77 8.84 -14.09
C LEU A 446 -38.16 10.32 -14.27
N LEU A 447 -37.50 11.23 -13.56
CA LEU A 447 -37.74 12.67 -13.73
C LEU A 447 -37.33 13.16 -15.12
N GLU A 448 -36.19 12.72 -15.63
CA GLU A 448 -35.71 13.07 -16.97
C GLU A 448 -36.64 12.53 -18.07
N GLU A 449 -37.10 11.29 -17.96
CA GLU A 449 -38.08 10.71 -18.89
C GLU A 449 -39.42 11.46 -18.85
N ALA A 450 -39.93 11.79 -17.67
CA ALA A 450 -41.14 12.58 -17.52
C ALA A 450 -40.99 13.97 -18.16
N GLN A 451 -39.82 14.59 -18.03
CA GLN A 451 -39.54 15.88 -18.65
C GLN A 451 -39.44 15.77 -20.18
N ARG A 452 -38.79 14.73 -20.71
CA ARG A 452 -38.75 14.44 -22.15
C ARG A 452 -40.14 14.21 -22.72
N GLN A 453 -41.01 13.48 -22.01
CA GLN A 453 -42.40 13.27 -22.42
C GLN A 453 -43.20 14.59 -22.46
N LYS A 454 -43.06 15.44 -21.44
CA LYS A 454 -43.69 16.77 -21.42
C LYS A 454 -43.22 17.65 -22.58
N ASP A 455 -41.91 17.68 -22.85
CA ASP A 455 -41.36 18.46 -23.95
C ASP A 455 -41.79 17.91 -25.33
N ALA A 456 -41.85 16.59 -25.49
CA ALA A 456 -42.36 15.96 -26.71
C ALA A 456 -43.84 16.29 -26.94
N ALA A 457 -44.67 16.22 -25.89
CA ALA A 457 -46.08 16.59 -25.96
C ALA A 457 -46.26 18.08 -26.33
N ARG A 458 -45.45 18.98 -25.74
CA ARG A 458 -45.47 20.41 -26.09
C ARG A 458 -45.15 20.64 -27.56
N ARG A 459 -44.09 19.99 -28.08
CA ARG A 459 -43.70 20.09 -29.50
C ARG A 459 -44.80 19.57 -30.43
N HIS A 460 -45.44 18.47 -30.06
CA HIS A 460 -46.53 17.89 -30.86
C HIS A 460 -47.75 18.84 -30.92
N GLN A 461 -48.13 19.44 -29.79
CA GLN A 461 -49.23 20.42 -29.75
C GLN A 461 -48.92 21.68 -30.56
N GLU A 462 -47.69 22.17 -30.48
CA GLU A 462 -47.22 23.31 -31.28
C GLU A 462 -47.23 23.00 -32.79
N GLU A 463 -46.84 21.79 -33.18
CA GLU A 463 -46.90 21.36 -34.58
C GLU A 463 -48.34 21.28 -35.11
N ILE A 464 -49.28 20.76 -34.33
CA ILE A 464 -50.70 20.75 -34.68
C ILE A 464 -51.21 22.18 -34.87
N ARG A 465 -50.85 23.10 -33.95
CA ARG A 465 -51.26 24.51 -34.07
C ARG A 465 -50.69 25.16 -35.32
N ARG A 466 -49.39 24.94 -35.60
CA ARG A 466 -48.72 25.47 -36.79
C ARG A 466 -49.34 24.95 -38.08
N ARG A 467 -49.63 23.64 -38.17
CA ARG A 467 -50.33 23.05 -39.33
C ARG A 467 -51.72 23.63 -39.52
N GLY A 468 -52.45 23.88 -38.44
CA GLY A 468 -53.76 24.54 -38.48
C GLY A 468 -53.69 25.97 -39.00
N GLU A 469 -52.70 26.75 -38.55
CA GLU A 469 -52.46 28.13 -39.03
C GLU A 469 -52.04 28.16 -40.50
N GLU A 470 -51.12 27.27 -40.92
CA GLU A 470 -50.69 27.14 -42.31
C GLU A 470 -51.85 26.74 -43.25
N ALA A 471 -52.74 25.84 -42.81
CA ALA A 471 -53.91 25.44 -43.57
C ALA A 471 -54.88 26.62 -43.77
N LYS A 472 -55.17 27.37 -42.69
CA LYS A 472 -56.01 28.58 -42.75
C LYS A 472 -55.41 29.66 -43.64
N ALA A 473 -54.09 29.87 -43.59
CA ALA A 473 -53.41 30.83 -44.46
C ALA A 473 -53.51 30.43 -45.96
N LYS A 474 -53.36 29.14 -46.27
CA LYS A 474 -53.50 28.62 -47.65
C LYS A 474 -54.94 28.74 -48.16
N GLU A 475 -55.92 28.46 -47.31
CA GLU A 475 -57.35 28.61 -47.63
C GLU A 475 -57.71 30.08 -47.92
N GLY A 476 -57.25 31.00 -47.06
CA GLY A 476 -57.42 32.42 -47.28
C GLY A 476 -56.81 32.92 -48.60
N GLY A 477 -55.63 32.42 -48.97
CA GLY A 477 -55.00 32.72 -50.26
C GLY A 477 -55.82 32.25 -51.47
N ARG A 478 -56.46 31.08 -51.39
CA ARG A 478 -57.33 30.57 -52.47
C ARG A 478 -58.59 31.43 -52.63
N ALA A 479 -59.24 31.77 -51.52
CA ALA A 479 -60.44 32.60 -51.56
C ALA A 479 -60.15 34.02 -52.07
N ALA A 480 -59.05 34.65 -51.64
CA ALA A 480 -58.63 35.96 -52.15
C ALA A 480 -58.38 35.96 -53.68
N ASN A 481 -57.72 34.91 -54.19
CA ASN A 481 -57.50 34.75 -55.63
C ASN A 481 -58.82 34.55 -56.39
N ALA A 482 -59.74 33.74 -55.86
CA ALA A 482 -61.05 33.53 -56.48
C ALA A 482 -61.83 34.84 -56.63
N PHE A 483 -61.82 35.72 -55.60
CA PHE A 483 -62.45 37.04 -55.70
C PHE A 483 -61.79 37.94 -56.72
N LYS A 484 -60.46 37.97 -56.75
CA LYS A 484 -59.71 38.75 -57.72
C LYS A 484 -60.06 38.32 -59.16
N LEU A 485 -60.05 37.02 -59.43
CA LEU A 485 -60.45 36.47 -60.73
C LEU A 485 -61.91 36.77 -61.07
N TYR A 486 -62.83 36.69 -60.10
CA TYR A 486 -64.25 37.03 -60.30
C TYR A 486 -64.42 38.48 -60.74
N GLU A 487 -63.81 39.44 -60.03
CA GLU A 487 -63.91 40.87 -60.38
C GLU A 487 -63.18 41.20 -61.69
N GLU A 488 -62.01 40.60 -61.94
CA GLU A 488 -61.27 40.77 -63.21
C GLU A 488 -62.08 40.29 -64.42
N ARG A 489 -62.66 39.09 -64.34
CA ARG A 489 -63.52 38.53 -65.40
C ARG A 489 -64.80 39.35 -65.59
N TRP A 490 -65.41 39.85 -64.52
CA TRP A 490 -66.55 40.76 -64.63
C TRP A 490 -66.18 42.10 -65.26
N ALA A 491 -65.01 42.65 -64.94
CA ALA A 491 -64.51 43.88 -65.56
C ALA A 491 -64.26 43.68 -67.06
N MET A 492 -63.68 42.54 -67.43
CA MET A 492 -63.48 42.10 -68.82
C MET A 492 -64.82 42.02 -69.58
N LEU A 493 -65.83 41.37 -69.00
CA LEU A 493 -67.16 41.27 -69.61
C LEU A 493 -67.82 42.64 -69.87
N LYS A 494 -67.60 43.62 -69.00
CA LYS A 494 -68.20 44.97 -69.14
C LYS A 494 -67.60 45.80 -70.27
N GLN A 495 -66.39 45.50 -70.74
CA GLN A 495 -65.78 46.25 -71.83
C GLN A 495 -66.58 46.04 -73.13
N GLN A 496 -66.94 47.14 -73.80
CA GLN A 496 -67.70 47.08 -75.06
C GLN A 496 -66.85 46.45 -76.18
N ASP A 497 -65.55 46.77 -76.23
CA ASP A 497 -64.59 46.29 -77.22
C ASP A 497 -63.90 44.97 -76.83
N PHE A 498 -64.56 44.12 -76.04
CA PHE A 498 -63.96 42.88 -75.56
C PHE A 498 -63.70 41.89 -76.71
N LYS A 499 -62.50 41.98 -77.30
CA LYS A 499 -61.95 41.04 -78.27
C LYS A 499 -61.12 40.00 -77.53
N MET A 500 -61.77 39.04 -76.85
CA MET A 500 -61.06 37.81 -76.52
C MET A 500 -60.82 36.98 -77.77
N ASN A 501 -59.84 36.09 -77.70
CA ASN A 501 -59.47 35.15 -78.77
C ASN A 501 -60.55 34.06 -78.99
N GLY A 502 -61.84 34.41 -78.92
CA GLY A 502 -62.97 33.51 -79.08
C GLY A 502 -64.19 33.92 -78.24
N PRO A 503 -65.34 33.27 -78.51
CA PRO A 503 -66.54 33.39 -77.67
C PRO A 503 -66.32 32.76 -76.30
N ILE A 504 -66.88 33.38 -75.25
CA ILE A 504 -66.72 32.95 -73.86
C ILE A 504 -67.50 31.66 -73.60
N ARG A 505 -66.87 30.70 -72.92
CA ARG A 505 -67.49 29.42 -72.54
C ARG A 505 -68.16 29.45 -71.17
N PHE A 506 -69.02 28.49 -70.91
CA PHE A 506 -69.78 28.33 -69.68
C PHE A 506 -68.90 28.33 -68.42
N PHE A 507 -67.79 27.59 -68.42
CA PHE A 507 -66.88 27.50 -67.26
C PHE A 507 -65.97 28.73 -67.10
N GLU A 508 -65.87 29.58 -68.12
CA GLU A 508 -65.07 30.81 -68.09
C GLU A 508 -65.84 31.97 -67.45
N MET A 509 -67.17 31.87 -67.43
CA MET A 509 -68.03 32.86 -66.79
C MET A 509 -67.68 33.02 -65.30
N PRO A 510 -67.63 34.26 -64.77
CA PRO A 510 -67.32 34.53 -63.38
C PRO A 510 -68.52 34.25 -62.48
N TRP A 511 -68.83 32.99 -62.26
CA TRP A 511 -69.87 32.57 -61.33
C TRP A 511 -69.51 32.95 -59.88
N PRO A 512 -70.47 33.39 -59.04
CA PRO A 512 -70.21 33.78 -57.66
C PRO A 512 -70.06 32.54 -56.76
N VAL A 513 -69.09 31.68 -57.05
CA VAL A 513 -68.78 30.44 -56.33
C VAL A 513 -67.27 30.19 -56.34
N PHE A 514 -66.73 29.57 -55.29
CA PHE A 514 -65.29 29.28 -55.19
C PHE A 514 -64.84 28.12 -56.08
N VAL A 515 -65.73 27.16 -56.32
CA VAL A 515 -65.44 25.95 -57.07
C VAL A 515 -65.87 26.14 -58.52
N PRO A 516 -65.04 25.77 -59.52
CA PRO A 516 -65.43 25.81 -60.92
C PRO A 516 -66.69 24.98 -61.17
N ILE A 517 -67.67 25.56 -61.87
CA ILE A 517 -68.92 24.87 -62.19
C ILE A 517 -68.87 24.26 -63.58
N VAL A 518 -69.49 23.09 -63.72
CA VAL A 518 -69.61 22.37 -64.99
C VAL A 518 -71.07 22.32 -65.44
N SER A 519 -72.01 22.42 -64.50
CA SER A 519 -73.45 22.33 -64.71
C SER A 519 -74.21 23.45 -63.98
N PRO A 520 -75.38 23.91 -64.47
CA PRO A 520 -76.24 24.85 -63.74
C PRO A 520 -76.60 24.37 -62.33
N ALA A 521 -76.74 23.05 -62.15
CA ALA A 521 -77.04 22.42 -60.87
C ALA A 521 -75.92 22.59 -59.81
N ASP A 522 -74.70 22.93 -60.22
CA ASP A 522 -73.57 23.15 -59.29
C ASP A 522 -73.70 24.49 -58.53
N VAL A 523 -74.58 25.38 -58.98
CA VAL A 523 -74.87 26.67 -58.37
C VAL A 523 -75.96 26.49 -57.32
N THR A 524 -75.53 26.24 -56.08
CA THR A 524 -76.43 26.13 -54.93
C THR A 524 -76.44 27.44 -54.12
N GLU A 525 -77.53 27.69 -53.42
CA GLU A 525 -77.69 28.85 -52.53
C GLU A 525 -76.55 28.92 -51.50
N GLU A 526 -76.17 27.78 -50.92
CA GLU A 526 -75.09 27.68 -49.93
C GLU A 526 -73.74 28.16 -50.49
N ARG A 527 -73.36 27.71 -51.69
CA ARG A 527 -72.09 28.09 -52.33
C ARG A 527 -72.05 29.55 -52.71
N VAL A 528 -73.17 30.08 -53.18
CA VAL A 528 -73.31 31.51 -53.50
C VAL A 528 -73.25 32.34 -52.21
N ARG A 529 -73.96 31.94 -51.16
CA ARG A 529 -73.94 32.60 -49.84
C ARG A 529 -72.52 32.60 -49.24
N GLU A 530 -71.82 31.46 -49.32
CA GLU A 530 -70.43 31.30 -48.88
C GLU A 530 -69.49 32.26 -49.63
N PHE A 531 -69.63 32.34 -50.96
CA PHE A 531 -68.84 33.25 -51.78
C PHE A 531 -69.16 34.73 -51.50
N LEU A 532 -70.44 35.08 -51.40
CA LEU A 532 -70.88 36.46 -51.22
C LEU A 532 -70.42 37.05 -49.88
N PHE A 533 -70.55 36.26 -48.81
CA PHE A 533 -70.30 36.71 -47.44
C PHE A 533 -68.96 36.23 -46.88
N HIS A 534 -68.06 35.75 -47.72
CA HIS A 534 -66.74 35.34 -47.26
C HIS A 534 -65.99 36.53 -46.63
N PRO A 535 -65.34 36.35 -45.46
CA PRO A 535 -64.69 37.45 -44.72
C PRO A 535 -63.65 38.24 -45.53
N LEU A 536 -62.99 37.60 -46.50
CA LEU A 536 -61.97 38.23 -47.36
C LEU A 536 -62.53 39.10 -48.48
N ARG A 537 -63.84 39.03 -48.76
CA ARG A 537 -64.47 39.80 -49.85
C ARG A 537 -64.92 41.19 -49.39
N SER A 538 -65.36 41.30 -48.15
CA SER A 538 -65.92 42.53 -47.56
C SER A 538 -64.81 43.50 -47.14
N SER A 539 -63.93 43.90 -48.06
CA SER A 539 -62.91 44.91 -47.82
C SER A 539 -63.53 46.32 -47.79
N GLY A 540 -64.37 46.58 -46.77
CA GLY A 540 -64.96 47.89 -46.48
C GLY A 540 -66.37 48.14 -47.02
N LYS A 541 -66.97 47.19 -47.74
CA LYS A 541 -68.39 47.27 -48.18
C LYS A 541 -69.28 46.53 -47.19
N THR A 542 -70.48 47.07 -46.95
CA THR A 542 -71.47 46.36 -46.12
C THR A 542 -71.98 45.09 -46.84
N ARG A 543 -72.49 44.11 -46.08
CA ARG A 543 -73.09 42.88 -46.64
C ARG A 543 -74.18 43.22 -47.66
N LYS A 544 -75.01 44.22 -47.33
CA LYS A 544 -76.08 44.77 -48.18
C LYS A 544 -75.55 45.42 -49.47
N GLU A 545 -74.48 46.21 -49.40
CA GLU A 545 -73.85 46.80 -50.59
C GLU A 545 -73.25 45.76 -51.52
N THR A 546 -72.57 44.76 -50.96
CA THR A 546 -71.96 43.66 -51.74
C THR A 546 -73.04 42.89 -52.48
N LEU A 547 -74.11 42.51 -51.77
CA LEU A 547 -75.26 41.81 -52.32
C LEU A 547 -75.97 42.63 -53.41
N ASN A 548 -76.22 43.92 -53.17
CA ASN A 548 -76.82 44.80 -54.17
C ASN A 548 -75.94 44.93 -55.42
N SER A 549 -74.62 44.98 -55.26
CA SER A 549 -73.70 45.10 -56.40
C SER A 549 -73.70 43.86 -57.29
N ASP A 550 -73.78 42.66 -56.72
CA ASP A 550 -73.89 41.41 -57.50
C ASP A 550 -75.30 41.21 -58.05
N PHE A 551 -76.34 41.57 -57.30
CA PHE A 551 -77.71 41.56 -57.79
C PHE A 551 -77.86 42.40 -59.08
N LEU A 552 -77.23 43.58 -59.15
CA LEU A 552 -77.21 44.40 -60.35
C LEU A 552 -76.43 43.77 -61.51
N LYS A 553 -75.35 43.02 -61.25
CA LYS A 553 -74.58 42.32 -62.28
C LYS A 553 -75.39 41.16 -62.90
N TRP A 554 -76.15 40.45 -62.07
CA TRP A 554 -76.90 39.25 -62.46
C TRP A 554 -78.38 39.50 -62.79
N HIS A 555 -78.85 40.75 -62.75
CA HIS A 555 -80.22 41.09 -63.13
C HIS A 555 -80.49 40.73 -64.61
N PRO A 556 -81.62 40.08 -64.97
CA PRO A 556 -81.88 39.57 -66.31
C PRO A 556 -81.77 40.65 -67.41
N ASP A 557 -82.26 41.87 -67.13
CA ASP A 557 -82.10 43.03 -68.03
C ASP A 557 -80.63 43.32 -68.35
N LYS A 558 -79.77 43.47 -67.33
CA LYS A 558 -78.35 43.81 -67.51
C LYS A 558 -77.53 42.65 -68.04
N PHE A 559 -77.90 41.42 -67.68
CA PHE A 559 -77.21 40.22 -68.10
C PHE A 559 -77.48 39.88 -69.58
N SER A 560 -78.67 40.20 -70.10
CA SER A 560 -79.03 39.98 -71.50
C SER A 560 -78.06 40.64 -72.49
N VAL A 561 -77.46 41.78 -72.11
CA VAL A 561 -76.45 42.51 -72.87
C VAL A 561 -75.14 41.72 -73.03
N GLN A 562 -74.87 40.77 -72.13
CA GLN A 562 -73.65 39.94 -72.16
C GLN A 562 -73.82 38.64 -72.96
N LEU A 563 -75.05 38.15 -73.17
CA LEU A 563 -75.33 36.90 -73.88
C LEU A 563 -74.74 36.83 -75.31
N PRO A 564 -74.71 37.90 -76.12
CA PRO A 564 -74.09 37.86 -77.44
C PRO A 564 -72.59 37.51 -77.43
N LYS A 565 -71.88 37.80 -76.33
CA LYS A 565 -70.43 37.53 -76.16
C LYS A 565 -70.12 36.07 -75.83
N ILE A 566 -71.15 35.29 -75.51
CA ILE A 566 -71.06 33.89 -75.09
C ILE A 566 -71.20 32.99 -76.31
N LEU A 567 -70.48 31.87 -76.28
CA LEU A 567 -70.58 30.81 -77.29
C LEU A 567 -72.04 30.40 -77.49
N GLU A 568 -72.50 30.46 -78.74
CA GLU A 568 -73.91 30.26 -79.08
C GLU A 568 -74.48 28.94 -78.56
N ALA A 569 -73.70 27.85 -78.65
CA ALA A 569 -74.06 26.53 -78.14
C ALA A 569 -74.28 26.48 -76.62
N GLU A 570 -73.69 27.41 -75.86
CA GLU A 570 -73.76 27.45 -74.39
C GLU A 570 -74.64 28.60 -73.87
N ARG A 571 -75.16 29.48 -74.74
CA ARG A 571 -75.99 30.64 -74.35
C ARG A 571 -77.19 30.25 -73.50
N SER A 572 -77.92 29.20 -73.90
CA SER A 572 -79.09 28.73 -73.15
C SER A 572 -78.71 28.29 -71.73
N LYS A 573 -77.60 27.56 -71.62
CA LYS A 573 -77.09 27.05 -70.34
C LYS A 573 -76.61 28.18 -69.42
N VAL A 574 -75.93 29.19 -69.99
CA VAL A 574 -75.51 30.38 -69.24
C VAL A 574 -76.71 31.22 -68.80
N ALA A 575 -77.70 31.43 -69.68
CA ALA A 575 -78.91 32.19 -69.35
C ALA A 575 -79.69 31.52 -68.21
N GLU A 576 -79.89 30.20 -68.27
CA GLU A 576 -80.52 29.41 -67.20
C GLU A 576 -79.76 29.55 -65.88
N THR A 577 -78.44 29.38 -65.90
CA THR A 577 -77.61 29.49 -64.68
C THR A 577 -77.61 30.91 -64.10
N ALA A 578 -77.61 31.94 -64.96
CA ALA A 578 -77.72 33.33 -64.53
C ALA A 578 -79.07 33.62 -63.88
N GLU A 579 -80.16 33.03 -64.39
CA GLU A 579 -81.48 33.13 -63.76
C GLU A 579 -81.50 32.46 -62.38
N ILE A 580 -80.87 31.29 -62.24
CA ILE A 580 -80.71 30.61 -60.95
C ILE A 580 -79.94 31.50 -59.97
N VAL A 581 -78.81 32.08 -60.38
CA VAL A 581 -78.02 33.02 -59.54
C VAL A 581 -78.87 34.22 -59.14
N ALA A 582 -79.61 34.84 -60.07
CA ALA A 582 -80.47 35.98 -59.79
C ALA A 582 -81.54 35.63 -58.75
N ARG A 583 -82.18 34.45 -58.88
CA ARG A 583 -83.18 33.96 -57.92
C ARG A 583 -82.58 33.74 -56.53
N ILE A 584 -81.40 33.13 -56.46
CA ILE A 584 -80.65 32.95 -55.20
C ILE A 584 -80.33 34.31 -54.57
N LEU A 585 -79.86 35.28 -55.36
CA LEU A 585 -79.56 36.64 -54.87
C LEU A 585 -80.80 37.37 -54.34
N ILE A 586 -81.98 37.16 -54.96
CA ILE A 586 -83.26 37.70 -54.49
C ILE A 586 -83.60 37.10 -53.13
N ASN A 587 -83.51 35.77 -52.99
CA ASN A 587 -83.82 35.08 -51.73
C ASN A 587 -82.89 35.54 -50.60
N ILE A 588 -81.58 35.63 -50.85
CA ILE A 588 -80.61 36.13 -49.86
C ILE A 588 -80.90 37.59 -49.51
N LYS A 589 -81.35 38.39 -50.48
CA LYS A 589 -81.68 39.80 -50.24
C LYS A 589 -82.94 39.98 -49.40
N THR A 590 -84.00 39.22 -49.69
CA THR A 590 -85.23 39.25 -48.88
C THR A 590 -84.96 38.76 -47.47
N GLU A 591 -84.11 37.75 -47.29
CA GLU A 591 -83.65 37.32 -45.97
C GLU A 591 -82.89 38.42 -45.24
N GLU A 592 -81.88 39.06 -45.84
CA GLU A 592 -81.10 40.12 -45.17
C GLU A 592 -81.95 41.36 -44.87
N ASP A 593 -82.94 41.69 -45.72
CA ASP A 593 -83.90 42.76 -45.43
C ASP A 593 -84.85 42.39 -44.27
N ASN A 594 -85.21 41.10 -44.12
CA ASN A 594 -86.03 40.61 -42.99
C ASN A 594 -85.24 40.51 -41.68
N HIS A 595 -83.92 40.27 -41.73
CA HIS A 595 -83.05 40.17 -40.55
C HIS A 595 -82.43 41.51 -40.12
N GLY A 596 -82.64 42.57 -40.90
CA GLY A 596 -82.04 43.90 -40.69
C GLY A 596 -82.93 44.93 -39.99
N CYS A 597 -84.05 44.52 -39.37
CA CYS A 597 -84.93 45.37 -38.56
C CYS A 597 -84.65 45.23 -37.06
#